data_AF-A0A7S2BT27-F1
#
_entry.id   AF-A0A7S2BT27-F1
#
_cell.length_a   1.000
_cell.length_b   1.000
_cell.length_c   1.000
_cell.angle_alpha   90.00
_cell.angle_beta   90.00
_cell.angle_gamma   90.00
#
_symmetry.space_group_name_H-M   'P 1'
#
loop_
_entity.id
_entity.type
_entity.pdbx_description
1 polymer ?
#
loop_
_entity_poly.entity_id
_entity_poly.type
_entity_poly.pdbx_seq_one_letter_code
_entity_poly.pdbx_strand_id
1 'polypeptide(L)'
;RDANSLFDGGQFVYAPTPFLEYMRSLMFGGHTPSACHHFVRELEKRGQLQRNYSQNIDALERAAGIDRLVCLHGSTAQACCLACQSTDDVTLTHEALRSGQTPRCSKCNHELNSLKPDVAFFGDVAERTEDNEIALREDLPQSDLLLVL
;
A
#
# COMPACT_ATOMS: atom_id res chain seq x y z
N ARG A 1 -12.60 -12.48 13.89
CA ARG A 1 -12.55 -12.22 12.43
C ARG A 1 -11.17 -12.64 11.98
N ASP A 2 -11.05 -13.43 10.92
CA ASP A 2 -9.75 -13.82 10.36
C ASP A 2 -9.12 -12.59 9.70
N ALA A 3 -7.89 -12.25 10.08
CA ALA A 3 -7.18 -11.13 9.46
C ALA A 3 -6.88 -11.41 7.98
N ASN A 4 -6.75 -12.68 7.60
CA ASN A 4 -6.44 -13.07 6.23
C ASN A 4 -7.61 -12.82 5.27
N SER A 5 -8.84 -12.97 5.75
CA SER A 5 -10.04 -12.72 4.92
C SER A 5 -10.22 -11.26 4.53
N LEU A 6 -9.56 -10.33 5.25
CA LEU A 6 -9.65 -8.89 4.99
C LEU A 6 -8.91 -8.51 3.70
N PHE A 7 -7.81 -9.21 3.43
CA PHE A 7 -6.96 -8.99 2.26
C PHE A 7 -7.12 -10.16 1.27
N ASP A 8 -8.31 -10.76 1.16
CA ASP A 8 -8.59 -11.79 0.15
C ASP A 8 -9.27 -11.16 -1.07
N GLY A 9 -8.71 -11.40 -2.27
CA GLY A 9 -9.21 -10.82 -3.52
C GLY A 9 -10.66 -11.17 -3.81
N GLY A 10 -11.03 -12.44 -3.59
CA GLY A 10 -12.40 -12.92 -3.78
C GLY A 10 -13.37 -12.29 -2.80
N GLN A 11 -12.98 -12.15 -1.53
CA GLN A 11 -13.77 -11.48 -0.50
C GLN A 11 -13.98 -10.01 -0.84
N PHE A 12 -12.99 -9.30 -1.37
CA PHE A 12 -13.17 -7.89 -1.73
C PHE A 12 -14.11 -7.70 -2.92
N VAL A 13 -14.09 -8.61 -3.90
CA VAL A 13 -15.07 -8.57 -5.00
C VAL A 13 -16.49 -8.76 -4.48
N TYR A 14 -16.70 -9.68 -3.53
CA TYR A 14 -18.03 -10.02 -3.03
C TYR A 14 -18.54 -9.11 -1.90
N ALA A 15 -17.64 -8.67 -1.02
CA ALA A 15 -17.93 -7.93 0.21
C ALA A 15 -16.78 -6.97 0.56
N PRO A 16 -16.62 -5.83 -0.16
CA PRO A 16 -15.51 -4.90 0.03
C PRO A 16 -15.60 -4.06 1.32
N THR A 17 -16.78 -3.96 1.93
CA THR A 17 -17.04 -3.07 3.07
C THR A 17 -16.05 -3.23 4.23
N PRO A 18 -15.73 -4.44 4.73
CA PRO A 18 -14.81 -4.60 5.85
C PRO A 18 -13.41 -4.05 5.54
N PHE A 19 -12.92 -4.23 4.32
CA PHE A 19 -11.64 -3.71 3.88
C PHE A 19 -11.68 -2.17 3.77
N LEU A 20 -12.75 -1.59 3.22
CA LEU A 20 -12.91 -0.14 3.15
C LEU A 20 -13.01 0.51 4.55
N GLU A 21 -13.67 -0.15 5.50
CA GLU A 21 -13.72 0.29 6.90
C GLU A 21 -12.35 0.30 7.56
N TYR A 22 -11.54 -0.74 7.31
CA TYR A 22 -10.16 -0.83 7.79
C TYR A 22 -9.27 0.27 7.17
N MET A 23 -9.38 0.47 5.85
CA MET A 23 -8.68 1.56 5.16
C MET A 23 -9.08 2.94 5.69
N ARG A 24 -10.37 3.14 5.97
CA ARG A 24 -10.88 4.35 6.60
C ARG A 24 -10.28 4.54 7.99
N SER A 25 -10.14 3.48 8.80
CA SER A 25 -9.49 3.61 10.11
C SER A 25 -8.01 3.93 10.00
N LEU A 26 -7.28 3.33 9.04
CA LEU A 26 -5.88 3.66 8.81
C LEU A 26 -5.68 5.12 8.38
N MET A 27 -6.46 5.60 7.41
CA MET A 27 -6.25 6.95 6.86
C MET A 27 -6.80 8.07 7.73
N PHE A 28 -7.87 7.83 8.50
CA PHE A 28 -8.51 8.86 9.33
C PHE A 28 -8.41 8.61 10.82
N GLY A 29 -7.68 7.57 11.25
CA GLY A 29 -7.50 7.21 12.67
C GLY A 29 -6.60 8.15 13.46
N GLY A 30 -5.99 9.16 12.81
CA GLY A 30 -5.09 10.10 13.47
C GLY A 30 -3.76 9.47 13.88
N HIS A 31 -3.32 8.43 13.17
CA HIS A 31 -2.04 7.78 13.43
C HIS A 31 -0.87 8.70 13.08
N THR A 32 0.15 8.69 13.92
CA THR A 32 1.39 9.45 13.73
C THR A 32 2.59 8.51 13.67
N PRO A 33 3.67 8.87 12.98
CA PRO A 33 4.89 8.07 12.96
C PRO A 33 5.39 7.72 14.36
N SER A 34 5.87 6.48 14.51
CA SER A 34 6.44 5.99 15.77
C SER A 34 7.92 6.39 15.92
N ALA A 35 8.49 6.14 17.11
CA ALA A 35 9.92 6.32 17.35
C ALA A 35 10.81 5.52 16.36
N CYS A 36 10.35 4.35 15.89
CA CYS A 36 11.05 3.55 14.90
C CYS A 36 11.13 4.28 13.55
N HIS A 37 10.03 4.88 13.09
CA HIS A 37 10.01 5.68 11.87
C HIS A 37 10.98 6.87 11.95
N HIS A 38 11.00 7.57 13.08
CA HIS A 38 11.93 8.67 13.30
C HIS A 38 13.39 8.21 13.38
N PHE A 39 13.66 7.05 13.96
CA PHE A 39 14.98 6.42 13.96
C PHE A 39 15.46 6.13 12.52
N VAL A 40 14.62 5.50 11.69
CA VAL A 40 14.95 5.21 10.29
C VAL A 40 15.17 6.51 9.50
N ARG A 41 14.33 7.53 9.68
CA ARG A 41 14.54 8.85 9.06
C ARG A 41 15.86 9.49 9.50
N GLU A 42 16.27 9.31 10.74
CA GLU A 42 17.55 9.85 11.23
C GLU A 42 18.74 9.14 10.59
N LEU A 43 18.68 7.82 10.37
CA LEU A 43 19.69 7.09 9.59
C LEU A 43 19.79 7.63 8.16
N GLU A 44 18.65 7.95 7.54
CA GLU A 44 18.62 8.54 6.21
C GLU A 44 19.24 9.94 6.15
N LYS A 45 18.91 10.81 7.10
CA LYS A 45 19.49 12.16 7.20
C LYS A 45 21.01 12.14 7.34
N ARG A 46 21.55 11.10 7.96
CA ARG A 46 22.99 10.88 8.14
C ARG A 46 23.66 10.21 6.94
N GLY A 47 22.90 9.87 5.89
CA GLY A 47 23.40 9.15 4.72
C GLY A 47 23.71 7.67 5.00
N GLN A 48 23.22 7.11 6.11
CA GLN A 48 23.50 5.74 6.56
C GLN A 48 22.39 4.75 6.16
N LEU A 49 21.20 5.23 5.83
CA LEU A 49 20.14 4.37 5.31
C LEU A 49 20.35 4.12 3.82
N GLN A 50 20.55 2.87 3.43
CA GLN A 50 20.55 2.49 2.02
C GLN A 50 19.13 2.37 1.44
N ARG A 51 18.24 1.70 2.16
CA ARG A 51 16.83 1.56 1.80
C ARG A 51 16.02 1.14 3.01
N ASN A 52 14.77 1.59 3.06
CA ASN A 52 13.75 1.07 3.95
C ASN A 52 12.74 0.25 3.12
N TYR A 53 12.70 -1.07 3.33
CA TYR A 53 11.71 -1.95 2.70
C TYR A 53 10.57 -2.17 3.69
N SER A 54 9.40 -1.58 3.43
CA SER A 54 8.24 -1.68 4.31
C SER A 54 7.19 -2.63 3.76
N GLN A 55 6.64 -3.46 4.63
CA GLN A 55 5.44 -4.26 4.37
C GLN A 55 4.15 -3.53 4.77
N ASN A 56 4.26 -2.39 5.44
CA ASN A 56 3.13 -1.59 5.90
C ASN A 56 2.47 -0.87 4.73
N ILE A 57 1.18 -0.57 4.90
CA ILE A 57 0.36 0.17 3.93
C ILE A 57 -0.23 1.46 4.52
N ASP A 58 0.12 1.81 5.75
CA ASP A 58 -0.42 2.96 6.48
C ASP A 58 0.19 4.31 6.08
N ALA A 59 1.22 4.29 5.23
CA ALA A 59 1.97 5.46 4.72
C ALA A 59 2.69 6.28 5.81
N LEU A 60 2.89 5.73 7.02
CA LEU A 60 3.57 6.44 8.11
C LEU A 60 5.05 6.68 7.84
N GLU A 61 5.72 5.86 7.02
CA GLU A 61 7.10 6.07 6.59
C GLU A 61 7.23 7.37 5.79
N ARG A 62 6.30 7.61 4.86
CA ARG A 62 6.25 8.87 4.10
C ARG A 62 5.88 10.05 5.00
N ALA A 63 4.96 9.87 5.94
CA ALA A 63 4.62 10.90 6.92
C ALA A 63 5.80 11.25 7.84
N ALA A 64 6.69 10.29 8.13
CA ALA A 64 7.96 10.53 8.83
C ALA A 64 9.02 11.22 7.95
N GLY A 65 8.75 11.35 6.65
CA GLY A 65 9.63 11.92 5.65
C GLY A 65 10.71 10.97 5.16
N ILE A 66 10.52 9.65 5.23
CA ILE A 66 11.49 8.68 4.70
C ILE A 66 11.37 8.62 3.17
N ASP A 67 12.45 8.94 2.47
CA ASP A 67 12.46 9.08 1.01
C ASP A 67 12.95 7.80 0.30
N ARG A 68 13.94 7.11 0.87
CA ARG A 68 14.52 5.84 0.40
C ARG A 68 13.63 4.65 0.77
N LEU A 69 12.35 4.76 0.47
CA LEU A 69 11.30 3.80 0.81
C LEU A 69 10.93 2.91 -0.39
N VAL A 70 10.81 1.61 -0.14
CA VAL A 70 10.19 0.64 -1.04
C VAL A 70 8.98 0.03 -0.32
N CYS A 71 7.79 0.21 -0.88
CA CYS A 71 6.56 -0.37 -0.35
C CYS A 71 6.32 -1.75 -0.99
N LEU A 72 6.56 -2.81 -0.22
CA LEU A 72 6.51 -4.19 -0.74
C LEU A 72 5.09 -4.68 -1.04
N HIS A 73 4.08 -4.12 -0.38
CA HIS A 73 2.67 -4.49 -0.54
C HIS A 73 1.84 -3.37 -1.17
N GLY A 74 2.50 -2.47 -1.91
CA GLY A 74 1.86 -1.31 -2.54
C GLY A 74 1.56 -0.19 -1.56
N SER A 75 0.71 0.75 -1.96
CA SER A 75 0.28 1.87 -1.12
C SER A 75 -1.15 2.28 -1.40
N THR A 76 -1.79 2.89 -0.40
CA THR A 76 -3.18 3.36 -0.49
C THR A 76 -3.36 4.59 -1.39
N ALA A 77 -2.26 5.09 -1.99
CA ALA A 77 -2.25 6.31 -2.80
C ALA A 77 -2.86 6.11 -4.20
N GLN A 78 -2.83 4.89 -4.73
CA GLN A 78 -3.36 4.54 -6.05
C GLN A 78 -4.40 3.43 -5.95
N ALA A 79 -5.19 3.26 -7.00
CA ALA A 79 -6.14 2.19 -7.14
C ALA A 79 -6.24 1.76 -8.62
N CYS A 80 -6.64 0.51 -8.82
CA CYS A 80 -6.72 -0.15 -10.12
C CYS A 80 -8.13 -0.71 -10.32
N CYS A 81 -8.64 -0.61 -11.55
CA CYS A 81 -9.91 -1.23 -11.93
C CYS A 81 -9.75 -2.75 -12.06
N LEU A 82 -10.58 -3.51 -11.35
CA LEU A 82 -10.56 -4.97 -11.40
C LEU A 82 -10.93 -5.56 -12.78
N ALA A 83 -11.58 -4.78 -13.65
CA ALA A 83 -11.99 -5.23 -14.97
C ALA A 83 -11.03 -4.84 -16.09
N CYS A 84 -10.67 -3.55 -16.19
CA CYS A 84 -9.85 -3.04 -17.31
C CYS A 84 -8.40 -2.70 -16.92
N GLN A 85 -8.02 -2.91 -15.65
CA GLN A 85 -6.69 -2.64 -15.11
C GLN A 85 -6.20 -1.18 -15.27
N SER A 86 -7.11 -0.24 -15.58
CA SER A 86 -6.77 1.17 -15.66
C SER A 86 -6.44 1.71 -14.27
N THR A 87 -5.30 2.40 -14.18
CA THR A 87 -4.84 3.18 -13.03
C THR A 87 -5.07 4.68 -13.22
N ASP A 88 -5.53 5.10 -14.42
CA ASP A 88 -5.83 6.48 -14.75
C ASP A 88 -7.07 6.96 -13.99
N ASP A 89 -6.91 8.02 -13.20
CA ASP A 89 -7.98 8.75 -12.47
C ASP A 89 -8.63 8.00 -11.30
N VAL A 90 -7.83 7.25 -10.54
CA VAL A 90 -8.36 6.54 -9.37
C VAL A 90 -7.57 6.82 -8.09
N THR A 91 -7.76 8.01 -7.54
CA THR A 91 -7.59 8.17 -6.10
C THR A 91 -8.82 7.57 -5.43
N LEU A 92 -8.65 6.63 -4.49
CA LEU A 92 -9.72 6.34 -3.52
C LEU A 92 -10.02 7.64 -2.80
N THR A 93 -11.07 8.33 -3.26
CA THR A 93 -11.37 9.65 -2.73
C THR A 93 -11.67 9.49 -1.25
N HIS A 94 -11.28 10.49 -0.46
CA HIS A 94 -11.66 10.55 0.93
C HIS A 94 -13.19 10.46 1.11
N GLU A 95 -13.95 10.86 0.09
CA GLU A 95 -15.41 10.71 0.03
C GLU A 95 -15.86 9.25 -0.13
N ALA A 96 -15.28 8.48 -1.05
CA ALA A 96 -15.60 7.06 -1.24
C ALA A 96 -15.36 6.24 0.04
N LEU A 97 -14.24 6.51 0.73
CA LEU A 97 -13.94 5.85 1.99
C LEU A 97 -14.80 6.34 3.15
N ARG A 98 -15.27 7.59 3.13
CA ARG A 98 -16.23 8.10 4.13
C ARG A 98 -17.63 7.54 3.94
N SER A 99 -18.08 7.39 2.70
CA SER A 99 -19.42 6.87 2.37
C SER A 99 -19.51 5.36 2.53
N GLY A 100 -18.37 4.66 2.55
CA GLY A 100 -18.31 3.19 2.60
C GLY A 100 -18.71 2.54 1.27
N GLN A 101 -18.81 3.32 0.19
CA GLN A 101 -19.13 2.83 -1.14
C GLN A 101 -17.85 2.57 -1.93
N THR A 102 -17.77 1.41 -2.58
CA THR A 102 -16.67 1.08 -3.48
C THR A 102 -16.75 1.98 -4.73
N PRO A 103 -15.71 2.77 -5.02
CA PRO A 103 -15.72 3.59 -6.22
C PRO A 103 -15.67 2.71 -7.48
N ARG A 104 -16.30 3.19 -8.56
CA ARG A 104 -16.39 2.48 -9.84
C ARG A 104 -15.55 3.19 -10.90
N CYS A 105 -14.94 2.40 -11.78
CA CYS A 105 -14.13 2.89 -12.88
C CYS A 105 -15.00 3.67 -13.87
N SER A 106 -14.55 4.87 -14.24
CA SER A 106 -15.19 5.73 -15.24
C SER A 106 -14.87 5.34 -16.69
N LYS A 107 -13.86 4.49 -16.90
CA LYS A 107 -13.37 4.09 -18.22
C LYS A 107 -14.07 2.85 -18.79
N CYS A 108 -14.74 2.06 -17.96
CA CYS A 108 -15.44 0.85 -18.40
C CYS A 108 -16.78 0.65 -17.68
N ASN A 109 -17.72 0.04 -18.39
CA ASN A 109 -19.05 -0.31 -17.86
C ASN A 109 -19.16 -1.80 -17.52
N HIS A 110 -18.03 -2.44 -17.18
CA HIS A 110 -18.02 -3.86 -16.80
C HIS A 110 -18.69 -4.07 -15.44
N GLU A 111 -19.32 -5.23 -15.22
CA GLU A 111 -20.00 -5.53 -13.94
C GLU A 111 -19.02 -5.54 -12.75
N LEU A 112 -17.76 -5.91 -13.02
CA LEU A 112 -16.63 -5.90 -12.09
C LEU A 112 -15.81 -4.59 -12.14
N ASN A 113 -16.38 -3.46 -12.55
CA ASN A 113 -15.66 -2.18 -12.65
C ASN A 113 -15.35 -1.52 -11.29
N SER A 114 -15.36 -2.27 -10.19
CA SER A 114 -14.93 -1.80 -8.88
C SER A 114 -13.44 -1.46 -8.86
N LEU A 115 -13.10 -0.41 -8.12
CA LEU A 115 -11.73 0.06 -7.96
C LEU A 115 -11.14 -0.53 -6.68
N LYS A 116 -10.08 -1.32 -6.82
CA LYS A 116 -9.30 -1.85 -5.70
C LYS A 116 -8.12 -0.93 -5.44
N PRO A 117 -7.84 -0.51 -4.19
CA PRO A 117 -6.57 0.14 -3.89
C PRO A 117 -5.39 -0.73 -4.32
N ASP A 118 -4.28 -0.07 -4.62
CA ASP A 118 -3.00 -0.69 -4.92
C ASP A 118 -2.35 -1.24 -3.66
N VAL A 119 -3.01 -2.24 -3.07
CA VAL A 119 -2.58 -3.00 -1.90
C VAL A 119 -2.59 -4.46 -2.30
N ALA A 120 -1.47 -5.14 -2.09
CA ALA A 120 -1.32 -6.56 -2.38
C ALA A 120 -2.26 -7.40 -1.49
N PHE A 121 -3.08 -8.25 -2.09
CA PHE A 121 -3.97 -9.18 -1.39
C PHE A 121 -3.41 -10.60 -1.42
N PHE A 122 -3.86 -11.46 -0.53
CA PHE A 122 -3.53 -12.88 -0.54
C PHE A 122 -4.00 -13.53 -1.84
N GLY A 123 -3.10 -14.26 -2.49
CA GLY A 123 -3.37 -14.91 -3.78
C GLY A 123 -3.22 -13.98 -4.99
N ASP A 124 -3.09 -12.65 -4.77
CA ASP A 124 -2.45 -11.82 -5.78
C ASP A 124 -1.02 -12.36 -5.97
N VAL A 125 -0.49 -12.26 -7.19
CA VAL A 125 0.96 -12.24 -7.32
C VAL A 125 1.35 -11.02 -6.50
N ALA A 126 1.89 -11.21 -5.29
CA ALA A 126 2.39 -10.12 -4.49
C ALA A 126 3.37 -9.42 -5.41
N GLU A 127 2.98 -8.28 -5.96
CA GLU A 127 3.83 -7.56 -6.88
C GLU A 127 4.97 -7.01 -6.01
N ARG A 128 5.99 -7.86 -5.82
CA ARG A 128 7.32 -7.44 -6.18
C ARG A 128 7.19 -6.94 -7.59
N THR A 129 6.84 -5.67 -7.72
CA THR A 129 6.92 -4.96 -8.98
C THR A 129 8.34 -5.20 -9.49
N GLU A 130 8.50 -5.20 -10.81
CA GLU A 130 9.83 -5.34 -11.40
C GLU A 130 10.83 -4.37 -10.74
N ASP A 131 10.36 -3.16 -10.39
CA ASP A 131 11.08 -2.15 -9.63
C ASP A 131 11.51 -2.63 -8.22
N ASN A 132 10.65 -3.32 -7.47
CA ASN A 132 10.98 -3.87 -6.15
C ASN A 132 12.10 -4.93 -6.26
N GLU A 133 12.04 -5.79 -7.29
CA GLU A 133 13.09 -6.79 -7.52
C GLU A 133 14.41 -6.16 -7.96
N ILE A 134 14.35 -5.16 -8.85
CA ILE A 134 15.52 -4.41 -9.31
C ILE A 134 16.18 -3.73 -8.11
N ALA A 135 15.41 -2.98 -7.30
CA ALA A 135 15.92 -2.32 -6.10
C ALA A 135 16.61 -3.32 -5.16
N LEU A 136 15.99 -4.48 -4.92
CA LEU A 136 16.58 -5.52 -4.06
C LEU A 136 17.88 -6.08 -4.64
N ARG A 137 17.94 -6.35 -5.96
CA ARG A 137 19.14 -6.84 -6.65
C ARG A 137 20.27 -5.83 -6.64
N GLU A 138 19.96 -4.55 -6.77
CA GLU A 138 20.94 -3.46 -6.71
C GLU A 138 21.44 -3.22 -5.28
N ASP A 139 20.53 -3.29 -4.30
CA ASP A 139 20.85 -2.94 -2.93
C ASP A 139 21.62 -4.05 -2.21
N LEU A 140 21.19 -5.31 -2.33
CA LEU A 140 21.75 -6.43 -1.54
C LEU A 140 23.27 -6.57 -1.63
N PRO A 141 23.94 -6.45 -2.79
CA PRO A 141 25.40 -6.56 -2.87
C PRO A 141 26.16 -5.41 -2.22
N GLN A 142 25.51 -4.26 -2.00
CA GLN A 142 26.11 -3.06 -1.42
C GLN A 142 25.82 -2.93 0.09
N SER A 143 24.81 -3.64 0.59
CA SER A 143 24.42 -3.61 2.00
C SER A 143 25.46 -4.26 2.90
N ASP A 144 25.84 -3.56 3.97
CA ASP A 144 26.75 -4.04 5.01
C ASP A 144 26.05 -4.43 6.32
N LEU A 145 24.78 -4.02 6.48
CA LEU A 145 23.94 -4.31 7.64
C LEU A 145 22.46 -4.47 7.24
N LEU A 146 21.80 -5.50 7.78
CA LEU A 146 20.34 -5.68 7.70
C LEU A 146 19.72 -5.52 9.09
N LEU A 147 18.75 -4.61 9.21
CA LEU A 147 17.90 -4.47 10.38
C LEU A 147 16.48 -4.93 10.03
N VAL A 148 15.92 -5.81 10.86
CA VAL A 148 14.51 -6.21 10.79
C VAL A 148 13.84 -5.69 12.05
N LEU A 149 12.87 -4.79 11.87
CA LEU A 149 12.20 -4.03 12.93
C LEU A 149 10.70 -4.32 12.93
#